data_AF-A0A9P0EM25-F1
#
_entry.id   AF-A0A9P0EM25-F1
#
_cell.length_a   1.000
_cell.length_b   1.000
_cell.length_c   1.000
_cell.angle_alpha   90.00
_cell.angle_beta   90.00
_cell.angle_gamma   90.00
#
_symmetry.space_group_name_H-M   'P 1'
#
loop_
_entity.id
_entity.type
_entity.pdbx_description
1 polymer ?
#
loop_
_entity_poly.entity_id
_entity_poly.type
_entity_poly.pdbx_seq_one_letter_code
_entity_poly.pdbx_strand_id
1 'polypeptide(L)'
;MRLTAGILNAEGVITQFPKTSDFGMPGFFGRDISKLTKMISVSSGRPCPLRKAFMANSTVEILCPSDYLSTANDEQTHATDQFIQGLELSFKTRRSMISIANLWKEDMPDGIENRDIAAYLKTAGICPLIRDSEEVSEALGDDDRAESTASSSSPALKVLAKLDFNKRISEEKQAECARRCEVYRDWILSTIFETDSENKLKFMVFPALEGKSNRGDEPEPALDNDVHSLDDLLNGYAPTNMSSILQAPELTVVGV
;
A
#
# COMPACT_ATOMS: atom_id res chain seq x y z
N MET A 1 -3.60 -8.57 6.52
CA MET A 1 -4.75 -7.82 5.97
C MET A 1 -4.73 -6.43 6.53
N ARG A 2 -4.98 -5.43 5.69
CA ARG A 2 -5.24 -4.07 6.09
C ARG A 2 -6.66 -3.68 5.69
N LEU A 3 -7.36 -2.97 6.56
CA LEU A 3 -8.70 -2.48 6.28
C LEU A 3 -8.65 -1.13 5.56
N THR A 4 -9.79 -0.75 4.96
CA THR A 4 -9.98 0.61 4.45
C THR A 4 -9.67 1.62 5.57
N ALA A 5 -9.01 2.72 5.21
CA ALA A 5 -8.73 3.77 6.18
C ALA A 5 -10.02 4.29 6.83
N GLY A 6 -9.93 4.65 8.12
CA GLY A 6 -11.06 5.16 8.89
C GLY A 6 -12.12 4.12 9.32
N ILE A 7 -12.01 2.85 8.93
CA ILE A 7 -12.93 1.80 9.43
C ILE A 7 -12.65 1.44 10.89
N LEU A 8 -11.38 1.45 11.31
CA LEU A 8 -10.98 1.15 12.69
C LEU A 8 -10.83 2.45 13.47
N ASN A 9 -11.27 2.44 14.73
CA ASN A 9 -10.87 3.47 15.67
C ASN A 9 -9.37 3.31 15.96
N ALA A 10 -8.58 4.32 15.62
CA ALA A 10 -7.15 4.37 15.90
C ALA A 10 -6.82 5.11 17.22
N GLU A 11 -7.83 5.47 18.02
CA GLU A 11 -7.64 6.05 19.35
C GLU A 11 -6.80 5.12 20.22
N GLY A 12 -5.72 5.67 20.79
CA GLY A 12 -4.74 4.92 21.58
C GLY A 12 -3.71 4.13 20.76
N VAL A 13 -3.78 4.14 19.42
CA VAL A 13 -2.73 3.59 18.56
C VAL A 13 -1.65 4.65 18.37
N ILE A 14 -0.42 4.34 18.78
CA ILE A 14 0.75 5.16 18.47
C ILE A 14 1.10 4.91 17.01
N THR A 15 0.72 5.85 16.15
CA THR A 15 1.13 5.87 14.74
C THR A 15 2.38 6.69 14.57
N GLN A 16 3.28 6.22 13.71
CA GLN A 16 4.43 7.01 13.28
C GLN A 16 3.99 8.21 12.41
N PHE A 17 2.77 8.17 11.88
CA PHE A 17 2.24 9.20 11.00
C PHE A 17 0.88 9.73 11.49
N PRO A 18 0.85 10.70 12.43
CA PRO A 18 -0.39 11.09 13.13
C PRO A 18 -1.31 12.03 12.34
N LYS A 19 -0.80 12.86 11.42
CA LYS A 19 -1.62 13.78 10.61
C LYS A 19 -2.11 13.16 9.31
N THR A 20 -1.40 12.14 8.84
CA THR A 20 -1.73 11.28 7.71
C THR A 20 -2.27 9.96 8.25
N SER A 21 -3.27 10.06 9.14
CA SER A 21 -4.04 8.92 9.70
C SER A 21 -4.53 7.96 8.62
N ASP A 22 -4.68 8.48 7.42
CA ASP A 22 -5.05 7.80 6.19
C ASP A 22 -4.06 6.71 5.74
N PHE A 23 -2.78 6.84 6.11
CA PHE A 23 -1.71 5.90 5.77
C PHE A 23 -1.35 4.97 6.94
N GLY A 24 -1.55 5.42 8.18
CA GLY A 24 -1.26 4.67 9.40
C GLY A 24 -2.44 3.84 9.89
N MET A 25 -2.71 2.70 9.25
CA MET A 25 -3.82 1.80 9.65
C MET A 25 -3.33 0.51 10.32
N PRO A 26 -3.93 0.09 11.46
CA PRO A 26 -3.62 -1.20 12.05
C PRO A 26 -3.87 -2.35 11.06
N GLY A 27 -2.85 -3.21 10.93
CA GLY A 27 -2.93 -4.44 10.16
C GLY A 27 -3.27 -5.64 11.04
N PHE A 28 -4.03 -6.60 10.49
CA PHE A 28 -4.30 -7.88 11.12
C PHE A 28 -3.46 -8.97 10.47
N PHE A 29 -2.80 -9.77 11.31
CA PHE A 29 -2.09 -10.97 10.91
C PHE A 29 -2.82 -12.18 11.48
N GLY A 30 -3.04 -13.20 10.64
CA GLY A 30 -3.74 -14.41 11.03
C GLY A 30 -3.36 -15.55 10.11
N ARG A 31 -3.42 -16.77 10.65
CA ARG A 31 -3.14 -18.01 9.89
C ARG A 31 -4.39 -18.57 9.20
N ASP A 32 -5.58 -18.14 9.63
CA ASP A 32 -6.85 -18.70 9.20
C ASP A 32 -7.77 -17.58 8.71
N ILE A 33 -7.93 -17.49 7.39
CA ILE A 33 -8.79 -16.51 6.72
C ILE A 33 -10.26 -16.65 7.12
N SER A 34 -10.71 -17.82 7.58
CA SER A 34 -12.09 -18.01 8.05
C SER A 34 -12.42 -17.18 9.30
N LYS A 35 -11.39 -16.76 10.06
CA LYS A 35 -11.56 -15.89 11.23
C LYS A 35 -11.69 -14.42 10.87
N LEU A 36 -11.39 -14.03 9.64
CA LEU A 36 -11.31 -12.64 9.20
C LEU A 36 -12.61 -11.88 9.42
N THR A 37 -13.74 -12.47 9.04
CA THR A 37 -15.07 -11.86 9.21
C THR A 37 -15.40 -11.56 10.67
N LYS A 38 -15.02 -12.46 11.58
CA LYS A 38 -15.16 -12.26 13.02
C LYS A 38 -14.27 -11.13 13.51
N MET A 39 -12.99 -11.10 13.10
CA MET A 39 -12.06 -10.03 13.48
C MET A 39 -12.55 -8.65 13.00
N ILE A 40 -13.00 -8.55 11.74
CA ILE A 40 -13.55 -7.30 11.18
C ILE A 40 -14.78 -6.84 11.98
N SER A 41 -15.69 -7.77 12.28
CA SER A 41 -16.93 -7.43 12.98
C SER A 41 -16.68 -6.92 14.40
N VAL A 42 -15.74 -7.54 15.11
CA VAL A 42 -15.34 -7.09 16.45
C VAL A 42 -14.63 -5.74 16.38
N SER A 43 -13.67 -5.58 15.46
CA SER A 43 -12.79 -4.41 15.44
C SER A 43 -13.47 -3.14 14.90
N SER A 44 -14.43 -3.29 13.99
CA SER A 44 -15.21 -2.16 13.46
C SER A 44 -16.41 -1.78 14.35
N GLY A 45 -16.71 -2.58 15.38
CA GLY A 45 -17.92 -2.42 16.20
C GLY A 45 -19.23 -2.53 15.41
N ARG A 46 -19.17 -3.00 14.15
CA ARG A 46 -20.30 -3.12 13.23
C ARG A 46 -20.34 -4.54 12.68
N PRO A 47 -21.53 -5.13 12.49
CA PRO A 47 -21.63 -6.36 11.71
C PRO A 47 -21.03 -6.11 10.32
N CYS A 48 -20.18 -7.03 9.85
CA CYS A 48 -19.55 -6.91 8.54
C CYS A 48 -20.62 -6.60 7.47
N PRO A 49 -20.56 -5.44 6.81
CA PRO A 49 -21.61 -4.97 5.90
C PRO A 49 -21.61 -5.68 4.55
N LEU A 50 -20.87 -6.80 4.40
CA LEU A 50 -21.04 -7.73 3.29
C LEU A 50 -22.45 -8.34 3.39
N ARG A 51 -23.45 -7.54 3.00
CA ARG A 51 -24.83 -7.97 2.83
C ARG A 51 -24.74 -9.18 1.91
N LYS A 52 -25.17 -10.35 2.39
CA LYS A 52 -25.33 -11.53 1.53
C LYS A 52 -26.09 -11.18 0.23
N ALA A 53 -27.00 -10.21 0.31
CA ALA A 53 -27.72 -9.65 -0.84
C ALA A 53 -26.82 -8.90 -1.84
N PHE A 54 -25.82 -8.14 -1.37
CA PHE A 54 -24.84 -7.47 -2.25
C PHE A 54 -23.99 -8.50 -2.99
N MET A 55 -23.46 -9.49 -2.27
CA MET A 55 -22.70 -10.58 -2.90
C MET A 55 -23.55 -11.43 -3.87
N ALA A 56 -24.85 -11.58 -3.60
CA ALA A 56 -25.75 -12.34 -4.47
C ALA A 56 -26.08 -11.64 -5.79
N ASN A 57 -26.03 -10.30 -5.82
CA ASN A 57 -26.42 -9.49 -6.97
C ASN A 57 -25.25 -8.79 -7.66
N SER A 58 -24.03 -8.88 -7.11
CA SER A 58 -22.86 -8.21 -7.68
C SER A 58 -22.16 -9.07 -8.70
N THR A 59 -21.75 -8.45 -9.81
CA THR A 59 -20.80 -9.03 -10.74
C THR A 59 -19.38 -8.87 -10.18
N VAL A 60 -18.64 -9.98 -10.10
CA VAL A 60 -17.24 -9.98 -9.67
C VAL A 60 -16.32 -9.90 -10.88
N GLU A 61 -15.42 -8.93 -10.87
CA GLU A 61 -14.34 -8.79 -11.84
C GLU A 61 -12.98 -8.98 -11.16
N ILE A 62 -12.09 -9.74 -11.79
CA ILE A 62 -10.73 -9.96 -11.31
C ILE A 62 -9.81 -9.18 -12.23
N LEU A 63 -9.16 -8.14 -11.72
CA LEU A 63 -8.23 -7.29 -12.43
C LEU A 63 -6.79 -7.78 -12.20
N CYS A 64 -6.06 -7.95 -13.29
CA CYS A 64 -4.70 -8.47 -13.33
C CYS A 64 -3.80 -7.44 -14.02
N PRO A 65 -3.18 -6.51 -13.28
CA PRO A 65 -2.37 -5.45 -13.85
C PRO A 65 -1.05 -6.01 -14.40
N SER A 66 -0.91 -6.02 -15.73
CA SER A 66 0.25 -6.56 -16.44
C SER A 66 1.55 -5.86 -16.07
N ASP A 67 1.48 -4.63 -15.57
CA ASP A 67 2.66 -3.85 -15.14
C ASP A 67 3.41 -4.52 -13.98
N TYR A 68 2.75 -5.44 -13.24
CA TYR A 68 3.30 -6.05 -12.03
C TYR A 68 3.36 -7.57 -12.04
N LEU A 69 2.70 -8.23 -12.99
CA LEU A 69 2.58 -9.69 -12.99
C LEU A 69 3.85 -10.41 -13.43
N SER A 70 4.71 -9.74 -14.20
CA SER A 70 6.02 -10.28 -14.56
C SER A 70 6.96 -10.18 -13.37
N THR A 71 7.20 -11.31 -12.70
CA THR A 71 8.21 -11.43 -11.66
C THR A 71 9.43 -12.20 -12.19
N ALA A 72 10.60 -11.99 -11.60
CA ALA A 72 11.79 -12.79 -11.91
C ALA A 72 11.73 -14.21 -11.32
N ASN A 73 10.72 -14.49 -10.49
CA ASN A 73 10.56 -15.72 -9.74
C ASN A 73 9.42 -16.57 -10.33
N ASP A 74 9.78 -17.65 -11.00
CA ASP A 74 8.82 -18.55 -11.65
C ASP A 74 7.87 -19.22 -10.63
N GLU A 75 8.34 -19.55 -9.43
CA GLU A 75 7.50 -20.16 -8.38
C GLU A 75 6.43 -19.19 -7.90
N GLN A 76 6.82 -17.92 -7.70
CA GLN A 76 5.88 -16.85 -7.34
C GLN A 76 4.88 -16.58 -8.45
N THR A 77 5.32 -16.56 -9.69
CA THR A 77 4.46 -16.41 -10.86
C THR A 77 3.45 -17.55 -10.93
N HIS A 78 3.89 -18.79 -10.72
CA HIS A 78 3.04 -19.96 -10.71
C HIS A 78 2.02 -19.93 -9.56
N ALA A 79 2.46 -19.61 -8.34
CA ALA A 79 1.56 -19.50 -7.18
C ALA A 79 0.50 -18.41 -7.37
N THR A 80 0.90 -17.27 -7.94
CA THR A 80 -0.01 -16.16 -8.26
C THR A 80 -1.04 -16.60 -9.30
N ASP A 81 -0.62 -17.30 -10.35
CA ASP A 81 -1.52 -17.81 -11.38
C ASP A 81 -2.51 -18.86 -10.83
N GLN A 82 -2.03 -19.81 -10.01
CA GLN A 82 -2.91 -20.78 -9.33
C GLN A 82 -3.95 -20.09 -8.44
N PHE A 83 -3.54 -19.05 -7.70
CA PHE A 83 -4.45 -18.27 -6.88
C PHE A 83 -5.53 -17.58 -7.74
N ILE A 84 -5.14 -16.93 -8.85
CA ILE A 84 -6.09 -16.29 -9.77
C ILE A 84 -7.04 -17.33 -10.36
N GLN A 85 -6.56 -18.50 -10.79
CA GLN A 85 -7.41 -19.59 -11.28
C GLN A 85 -8.43 -20.04 -10.21
N GLY A 86 -8.01 -20.11 -8.95
CA GLY A 86 -8.91 -20.40 -7.82
C GLY A 86 -10.02 -19.36 -7.67
N LEU A 87 -9.69 -18.06 -7.83
CA LEU A 87 -10.68 -16.98 -7.83
C LEU A 87 -11.62 -17.06 -9.04
N GLU A 88 -11.09 -17.32 -10.24
CA GLU A 88 -11.88 -17.49 -11.48
C GLU A 88 -12.90 -18.62 -11.33
N LEU A 89 -12.49 -19.77 -10.80
CA LEU A 89 -13.38 -20.90 -10.52
C LEU A 89 -14.43 -20.58 -9.46
N SER A 90 -14.02 -19.90 -8.38
CA SER A 90 -14.91 -19.59 -7.25
C SER A 90 -16.00 -18.58 -7.63
N PHE A 91 -15.63 -17.55 -8.39
CA PHE A 91 -16.54 -16.49 -8.82
C PHE A 91 -17.18 -16.74 -10.18
N LYS A 92 -16.77 -17.82 -10.89
CA LYS A 92 -17.22 -18.15 -12.26
C LYS A 92 -17.04 -16.98 -13.23
N THR A 93 -15.93 -16.27 -13.07
CA THR A 93 -15.55 -15.11 -13.88
C THR A 93 -14.17 -15.35 -14.47
N ARG A 94 -13.78 -14.55 -15.46
CA ARG A 94 -12.42 -14.55 -16.00
C ARG A 94 -11.69 -13.32 -15.51
N ARG A 95 -10.37 -13.43 -15.38
CA ARG A 95 -9.52 -12.27 -15.15
C ARG A 95 -9.52 -11.35 -16.38
N SER A 96 -9.42 -10.06 -16.10
CA SER A 96 -9.19 -9.01 -17.08
C SER A 96 -7.76 -8.49 -16.91
N MET A 97 -6.97 -8.62 -17.97
CA MET A 97 -5.63 -8.02 -18.01
C MET A 97 -5.78 -6.52 -18.26
N ILE A 98 -5.15 -5.72 -17.40
CA ILE A 98 -5.12 -4.25 -17.55
C ILE A 98 -3.68 -3.77 -17.48
N SER A 99 -3.38 -2.61 -18.06
CA SER A 99 -2.13 -1.90 -17.77
C SER A 99 -2.49 -0.54 -17.18
N ILE A 100 -2.19 -0.35 -15.90
CA ILE A 100 -2.43 0.90 -15.18
C ILE A 100 -1.60 2.02 -15.82
N ALA A 101 -0.36 1.72 -16.23
CA ALA A 101 0.48 2.70 -16.91
C ALA A 101 -0.12 3.17 -18.25
N ASN A 102 -0.66 2.24 -19.06
CA ASN A 102 -1.30 2.60 -20.32
C ASN A 102 -2.60 3.38 -20.10
N LEU A 103 -3.46 2.93 -19.18
CA LEU A 103 -4.70 3.64 -18.84
C LEU A 103 -4.42 5.06 -18.34
N TRP A 104 -3.42 5.23 -17.46
CA TRP A 104 -3.02 6.54 -16.97
C TRP A 104 -2.52 7.46 -18.09
N LYS A 105 -1.73 6.90 -19.01
CA LYS A 105 -1.18 7.63 -20.16
C LYS A 105 -2.27 8.03 -21.17
N GLU A 106 -3.34 7.24 -21.28
CA GLU A 106 -4.49 7.53 -22.13
C GLU A 106 -5.40 8.60 -21.51
N ASP A 107 -5.74 8.46 -20.23
CA ASP A 107 -6.65 9.37 -19.52
C ASP A 107 -6.01 10.70 -19.14
N MET A 108 -4.70 10.69 -18.80
CA MET A 108 -3.92 11.84 -18.33
C MET A 108 -4.67 12.69 -17.28
N PRO A 109 -5.06 12.10 -16.13
CA PRO A 109 -5.92 12.76 -15.15
C PRO A 109 -5.31 14.02 -14.54
N ASP A 110 -3.99 14.18 -14.63
CA ASP A 110 -3.24 15.33 -14.12
C ASP A 110 -2.40 16.02 -15.19
N GLY A 111 -2.86 16.02 -16.45
CA GLY A 111 -2.20 16.71 -17.54
C GLY A 111 -1.11 15.89 -18.27
N ILE A 112 -0.68 16.42 -19.41
CA ILE A 112 0.20 15.73 -20.36
C ILE A 112 1.65 15.62 -19.87
N GLU A 113 2.08 16.56 -19.04
CA GLU A 113 3.37 16.57 -18.36
C GLU A 113 3.54 15.41 -17.38
N ASN A 114 2.42 14.86 -16.89
CA ASN A 114 2.37 13.81 -15.88
C ASN A 114 2.03 12.43 -16.46
N ARG A 115 2.20 12.22 -17.77
CA ARG A 115 1.82 10.98 -18.48
C ARG A 115 2.52 9.68 -18.02
N ASP A 116 3.64 9.79 -17.31
CA ASP A 116 4.38 8.64 -16.78
C ASP A 116 4.02 8.44 -15.31
N ILE A 117 3.18 7.45 -15.04
CA ILE A 117 2.66 7.17 -13.69
C ILE A 117 3.76 6.76 -12.70
N ALA A 118 4.81 6.07 -13.17
CA ALA A 118 5.88 5.61 -12.29
C ALA A 118 6.72 6.82 -11.83
N ALA A 119 7.07 7.71 -12.77
CA ALA A 119 7.68 8.99 -12.44
C ALA A 119 6.74 9.87 -11.60
N TYR A 120 5.44 9.78 -11.86
CA TYR A 120 4.43 10.54 -11.13
C TYR A 120 4.40 10.15 -9.64
N LEU A 121 4.33 8.87 -9.34
CA LEU A 121 4.20 8.39 -7.96
C LEU A 121 5.54 8.22 -7.23
N LYS A 122 6.66 8.35 -7.93
CA LYS A 122 8.02 8.19 -7.38
C LYS A 122 8.24 8.96 -6.08
N THR A 123 7.85 10.24 -6.06
CA THR A 123 7.98 11.10 -4.87
C THR A 123 6.68 11.21 -4.09
N ALA A 124 5.53 11.15 -4.76
CA ALA A 124 4.23 11.37 -4.14
C ALA A 124 3.94 10.35 -3.02
N GLY A 125 4.30 9.08 -3.21
CA GLY A 125 4.06 8.03 -2.22
C GLY A 125 4.83 8.20 -0.89
N ILE A 126 5.91 8.99 -0.89
CA ILE A 126 6.84 9.12 0.24
C ILE A 126 6.57 10.38 1.07
N CYS A 127 6.23 11.50 0.41
CA CYS A 127 6.12 12.80 1.08
C CYS A 127 5.14 12.82 2.28
N PRO A 128 3.99 12.12 2.26
CA PRO A 128 3.09 12.06 3.42
C PRO A 128 3.78 11.46 4.66
N LEU A 129 4.63 10.44 4.46
CA LEU A 129 5.34 9.75 5.55
C LEU A 129 6.45 10.64 6.14
N ILE A 130 7.11 11.45 5.31
CA ILE A 130 8.26 12.26 5.73
C ILE A 130 7.85 13.35 6.73
N ARG A 131 6.88 14.22 6.41
CA ARG A 131 6.45 15.31 7.32
C ARG A 131 6.03 14.77 8.67
N ASP A 132 5.19 13.74 8.65
CA ASP A 132 4.60 13.28 9.88
C ASP A 132 5.66 12.66 10.82
N SER A 133 6.73 12.10 10.25
CA SER A 133 7.91 11.67 11.02
C SER A 133 8.69 12.84 11.62
N GLU A 134 8.70 14.03 10.99
CA GLU A 134 9.32 15.24 11.51
C GLU A 134 8.64 15.69 12.78
N GLU A 135 7.33 15.85 12.74
CA GLU A 135 6.57 16.39 13.85
C GLU A 135 6.61 15.46 15.06
N VAL A 136 6.58 14.15 14.84
CA VAL A 136 6.80 13.15 15.91
C VAL A 136 8.21 13.27 16.47
N SER A 137 9.22 13.49 15.62
CA SER A 137 10.61 13.68 16.07
C SER A 137 10.82 14.99 16.82
N GLU A 138 10.16 16.08 16.40
CA GLU A 138 10.20 17.38 17.07
C GLU A 138 9.51 17.33 18.43
N ALA A 139 8.40 16.58 18.53
CA ALA A 139 7.69 16.38 19.79
C ALA A 139 8.49 15.58 20.83
N LEU A 140 9.46 14.76 20.40
CA LEU A 140 10.33 13.99 21.28
C LEU A 140 11.51 14.81 21.85
N GLY A 141 11.86 15.96 21.27
CA GLY A 141 13.00 16.76 21.72
C GLY A 141 14.37 16.18 21.34
N ASP A 142 15.41 17.03 21.31
CA ASP A 142 16.74 16.67 20.76
C ASP A 142 17.51 15.63 21.60
N ASP A 143 17.39 15.66 22.93
CA ASP A 143 18.10 14.75 23.84
C ASP A 143 17.53 13.31 23.77
N ASP A 144 16.20 13.15 23.81
CA ASP A 144 15.54 11.83 23.70
C ASP A 144 15.67 11.23 22.29
N ARG A 145 15.81 12.08 21.27
CA ARG A 145 16.09 11.67 19.89
C ARG A 145 17.49 11.07 19.73
N ALA A 146 18.50 11.69 20.34
CA ALA A 146 19.88 11.18 20.29
C ALA A 146 20.02 9.85 21.05
N GLU A 147 19.38 9.73 22.21
CA GLU A 147 19.36 8.47 22.99
C GLU A 147 18.61 7.34 22.27
N SER A 148 17.42 7.62 21.72
CA SER A 148 16.61 6.61 21.02
C SER A 148 17.23 6.12 19.71
N THR A 149 17.89 6.99 18.95
CA THR A 149 18.56 6.60 17.69
C THR A 149 19.88 5.88 17.93
N ALA A 150 20.65 6.24 18.96
CA ALA A 150 21.88 5.55 19.35
C ALA A 150 21.61 4.17 19.97
N SER A 151 20.49 4.02 20.68
CA SER A 151 20.06 2.79 21.36
C SER A 151 19.30 1.83 20.42
N SER A 152 18.73 2.33 19.32
CA SER A 152 17.88 1.53 18.45
C SER A 152 18.67 0.52 17.62
N SER A 153 18.37 -0.76 17.80
CA SER A 153 18.81 -1.85 16.94
C SER A 153 18.01 -1.95 15.63
N SER A 154 16.99 -1.11 15.41
CA SER A 154 16.12 -1.18 14.23
C SER A 154 16.74 -0.51 13.01
N PRO A 155 17.01 -1.24 11.91
CA PRO A 155 17.52 -0.66 10.66
C PRO A 155 16.57 0.40 10.08
N ALA A 156 15.25 0.24 10.24
CA ALA A 156 14.26 1.19 9.76
C ALA A 156 14.35 2.54 10.48
N LEU A 157 14.53 2.53 11.81
CA LEU A 157 14.73 3.75 12.60
C LEU A 157 16.08 4.40 12.27
N LYS A 158 17.12 3.61 12.00
CA LYS A 158 18.41 4.13 11.53
C LYS A 158 18.32 4.76 10.14
N VAL A 159 17.56 4.17 9.22
CA VAL A 159 17.29 4.75 7.89
C VAL A 159 16.54 6.06 8.05
N LEU A 160 15.45 6.10 8.81
CA LEU A 160 14.68 7.31 9.08
C LEU A 160 15.49 8.40 9.81
N ALA A 161 16.37 8.02 10.73
CA ALA A 161 17.27 8.95 11.42
C ALA A 161 18.40 9.47 10.52
N LYS A 162 18.93 8.65 9.61
CA LYS A 162 19.93 9.03 8.61
C LYS A 162 19.35 9.87 7.47
N LEU A 163 18.04 9.81 7.26
CA LEU A 163 17.33 10.65 6.30
C LEU A 163 17.21 12.07 6.88
N ASP A 164 18.31 12.84 6.79
CA ASP A 164 18.40 14.31 6.94
C ASP A 164 17.48 15.08 5.94
N PHE A 165 16.54 14.39 5.27
CA PHE A 165 15.57 14.92 4.32
C PHE A 165 14.55 15.85 4.95
N ASN A 166 14.33 15.67 6.25
CA ASN A 166 13.33 16.40 7.00
C ASN A 166 13.56 17.92 6.99
N LYS A 167 14.79 18.36 6.72
CA LYS A 167 15.13 19.79 6.59
C LYS A 167 14.99 20.35 5.16
N ARG A 168 14.50 19.57 4.18
CA ARG A 168 14.62 19.89 2.74
C ARG A 168 13.33 19.85 1.90
N ILE A 169 12.20 19.38 2.43
CA ILE A 169 10.94 19.38 1.67
C ILE A 169 10.16 20.63 2.05
N SER A 170 9.93 21.53 1.09
CA SER A 170 9.06 22.69 1.31
C SER A 170 7.61 22.27 1.51
N GLU A 171 6.85 23.06 2.26
CA GLU A 171 5.39 22.87 2.42
C GLU A 171 4.69 22.76 1.06
N GLU A 172 5.13 23.55 0.07
CA GLU A 172 4.64 23.51 -1.31
C GLU A 172 4.86 22.15 -1.97
N LYS A 173 6.09 21.62 -1.88
CA LYS A 173 6.40 20.29 -2.44
C LYS A 173 5.58 19.20 -1.78
N GLN A 174 5.30 19.36 -0.49
CA GLN A 174 4.49 18.40 0.24
C GLN A 174 3.01 18.47 -0.15
N ALA A 175 2.43 19.67 -0.21
CA ALA A 175 1.07 19.89 -0.67
C ALA A 175 0.88 19.30 -2.08
N GLU A 176 1.88 19.49 -2.94
CA GLU A 176 1.89 18.88 -4.27
C GLU A 176 1.93 17.35 -4.22
N CYS A 177 2.78 16.73 -3.40
CA CYS A 177 2.76 15.27 -3.26
C CYS A 177 1.40 14.74 -2.75
N ALA A 178 0.77 15.42 -1.79
CA ALA A 178 -0.53 15.04 -1.28
C ALA A 178 -1.61 15.15 -2.35
N ARG A 179 -1.65 16.26 -3.10
CA ARG A 179 -2.55 16.46 -4.23
C ARG A 179 -2.38 15.36 -5.28
N ARG A 180 -1.15 14.97 -5.60
CA ARG A 180 -0.87 13.88 -6.57
C ARG A 180 -1.38 12.53 -6.08
N CYS A 181 -1.24 12.23 -4.79
CA CYS A 181 -1.83 11.04 -4.18
C CYS A 181 -3.37 11.05 -4.25
N GLU A 182 -4.00 12.20 -4.03
CA GLU A 182 -5.46 12.37 -4.16
C GLU A 182 -5.92 12.16 -5.61
N VAL A 183 -5.28 12.82 -6.58
CA VAL A 183 -5.61 12.64 -8.01
C VAL A 183 -5.46 11.17 -8.43
N TYR A 184 -4.37 10.52 -8.04
CA TYR A 184 -4.16 9.11 -8.34
C TYR A 184 -5.22 8.21 -7.68
N ARG A 185 -5.55 8.47 -6.41
CA ARG A 185 -6.60 7.74 -5.68
C ARG A 185 -7.95 7.89 -6.38
N ASP A 186 -8.37 9.12 -6.63
CA ASP A 186 -9.68 9.40 -7.22
C ASP A 186 -9.79 8.79 -8.61
N TRP A 187 -8.74 8.92 -9.42
CA TRP A 187 -8.69 8.30 -10.75
C TRP A 187 -8.78 6.78 -10.69
N ILE A 188 -7.98 6.11 -9.85
CA ILE A 188 -8.02 4.64 -9.84
C ILE A 188 -9.37 4.12 -9.32
N LEU A 189 -9.94 4.78 -8.30
CA LEU A 189 -11.18 4.33 -7.67
C LEU A 189 -12.37 4.54 -8.59
N SER A 190 -12.43 5.69 -9.28
CA SER A 190 -13.50 6.01 -10.23
C SER A 190 -13.36 5.27 -11.56
N THR A 191 -12.18 5.29 -12.18
CA THR A 191 -11.96 4.73 -13.52
C THR A 191 -11.76 3.23 -13.51
N ILE A 192 -10.87 2.73 -12.64
CA ILE A 192 -10.50 1.30 -12.66
C ILE A 192 -11.46 0.48 -11.81
N PHE A 193 -11.67 0.89 -10.55
CA PHE A 193 -12.54 0.14 -9.63
C PHE A 193 -14.03 0.42 -9.84
N GLU A 194 -14.39 1.56 -10.44
CA GLU A 194 -15.78 2.00 -10.60
C GLU A 194 -16.54 1.96 -9.26
N THR A 195 -15.97 2.56 -8.20
CA THR A 195 -16.52 2.43 -6.83
C THR A 195 -17.95 2.93 -6.65
N ASP A 196 -18.44 3.79 -7.55
CA ASP A 196 -19.82 4.27 -7.57
C ASP A 196 -20.81 3.27 -8.19
N SER A 197 -20.32 2.15 -8.73
CA SER A 197 -21.16 1.11 -9.34
C SER A 197 -21.82 0.24 -8.27
N GLU A 198 -23.13 0.35 -8.12
CA GLU A 198 -23.90 -0.30 -7.04
C GLU A 198 -23.92 -1.84 -7.09
N ASN A 199 -23.42 -2.49 -8.15
CA ASN A 199 -23.46 -3.95 -8.33
C ASN A 199 -22.17 -4.54 -8.94
N LYS A 200 -21.03 -3.86 -8.80
CA LYS A 200 -19.74 -4.40 -9.25
C LYS A 200 -18.78 -4.51 -8.09
N LEU A 201 -18.09 -5.65 -8.03
CA LEU A 201 -17.00 -5.86 -7.08
C LEU A 201 -15.75 -6.21 -7.87
N LYS A 202 -14.73 -5.37 -7.78
CA LYS A 202 -13.46 -5.58 -8.47
C LYS A 202 -12.36 -5.94 -7.48
N PHE A 203 -11.62 -7.00 -7.78
CA PHE A 203 -10.42 -7.39 -7.04
C PHE A 203 -9.22 -7.17 -7.92
N MET A 204 -8.24 -6.40 -7.45
CA MET A 204 -6.95 -6.28 -8.13
C MET A 204 -5.94 -7.22 -7.46
N VAL A 205 -5.34 -8.11 -8.24
CA VAL A 205 -4.43 -9.14 -7.74
C VAL A 205 -2.99 -8.80 -8.12
N PHE A 206 -2.10 -8.84 -7.13
CA PHE A 206 -0.67 -8.62 -7.31
C PHE A 206 0.11 -9.84 -6.83
N PRO A 207 1.28 -10.14 -7.41
CA PRO A 207 2.22 -11.02 -6.76
C PRO A 207 2.68 -10.37 -5.44
N ALA A 208 2.84 -11.17 -4.39
CA ALA A 208 3.48 -10.69 -3.17
C ALA A 208 4.93 -10.26 -3.47
N LEU A 209 5.57 -9.46 -2.62
CA LEU A 209 7.01 -9.22 -2.78
C LEU A 209 7.80 -10.51 -2.57
N GLU A 210 8.94 -10.67 -3.27
CA GLU A 210 9.87 -11.78 -3.01
C GLU A 210 10.29 -11.76 -1.54
N GLY A 211 9.71 -12.69 -0.75
CA GLY A 211 10.07 -12.89 0.64
C GLY A 211 11.40 -13.64 0.74
N LYS A 212 12.51 -13.01 0.35
CA LYS A 212 13.82 -13.50 0.80
C LYS A 212 13.87 -13.23 2.30
N SER A 213 13.83 -14.30 3.10
CA SER A 213 14.03 -14.13 4.55
C SER A 213 15.45 -13.65 4.73
N ASN A 214 15.63 -12.38 5.09
CA ASN A 214 16.88 -11.93 5.68
C ASN A 214 16.98 -12.66 7.02
N ARG A 215 17.57 -13.86 7.02
CA ARG A 215 17.88 -14.57 8.27
C ARG A 215 18.82 -13.64 9.04
N GLY A 216 18.59 -13.47 10.33
CA GLY A 216 19.37 -12.55 11.18
C GLY A 216 20.87 -12.86 11.27
N ASP A 217 21.35 -13.90 10.58
CA ASP A 217 22.76 -14.28 10.47
C ASP A 217 23.41 -13.77 9.16
N GLU A 218 22.64 -13.27 8.21
CA GLU A 218 23.20 -12.55 7.06
C GLU A 218 23.72 -11.21 7.56
N PRO A 219 24.97 -10.82 7.20
CA PRO A 219 25.49 -9.52 7.55
C PRO A 219 24.47 -8.49 7.06
N GLU A 220 24.05 -7.56 7.95
CA GLU A 220 23.20 -6.44 7.54
C GLU A 220 23.77 -5.92 6.22
N PRO A 221 23.00 -5.91 5.12
CA PRO A 221 23.52 -5.42 3.86
C PRO A 221 24.09 -4.05 4.18
N ALA A 222 25.39 -3.88 3.91
CA ALA A 222 26.06 -2.64 4.24
C ALA A 222 25.20 -1.54 3.64
N LEU A 223 24.63 -0.69 4.50
CA LEU A 223 23.79 0.45 4.13
C LEU A 223 24.53 1.44 3.22
N ASP A 224 25.77 1.12 2.84
CA ASP A 224 26.68 1.96 2.12
C ASP A 224 26.61 1.82 0.60
N ASN A 225 26.02 0.79 -0.05
CA ASN A 225 26.12 0.73 -1.52
C ASN A 225 24.96 0.14 -2.36
N ASP A 226 24.03 -0.67 -1.83
CA ASP A 226 23.04 -1.39 -2.69
C ASP A 226 21.57 -0.97 -2.54
N VAL A 227 21.23 -0.08 -1.58
CA VAL A 227 19.96 0.65 -1.62
C VAL A 227 20.20 1.92 -2.44
N HIS A 228 20.05 1.84 -3.75
CA HIS A 228 20.46 2.92 -4.65
C HIS A 228 19.65 4.22 -4.50
N SER A 229 18.49 4.22 -3.86
CA SER A 229 17.81 5.45 -3.43
C SER A 229 16.61 5.15 -2.52
N LEU A 230 16.19 6.12 -1.69
CA LEU A 230 14.90 6.09 -1.00
C LEU A 230 13.72 5.90 -1.98
N ASP A 231 13.92 6.35 -3.23
CA ASP A 231 12.97 6.21 -4.30
C ASP A 231 12.64 4.74 -4.62
N ASP A 232 13.55 3.81 -4.33
CA ASP A 232 13.34 2.37 -4.56
C ASP A 232 12.59 1.69 -3.41
N LEU A 233 12.75 2.18 -2.17
CA LEU A 233 12.13 1.59 -0.97
C LEU A 233 10.66 1.99 -0.80
N LEU A 234 10.29 3.20 -1.23
CA LEU A 234 8.96 3.77 -0.94
C LEU A 234 8.28 4.32 -2.21
N ASN A 235 8.63 3.82 -3.39
CA ASN A 235 7.97 4.20 -4.63
C ASN A 235 6.45 4.03 -4.51
N GLY A 236 5.67 5.09 -4.74
CA GLY A 236 4.20 5.01 -4.71
C GLY A 236 3.61 4.11 -5.80
N TYR A 237 4.37 3.83 -6.86
CA TYR A 237 4.02 2.88 -7.91
C TYR A 237 4.34 1.42 -7.53
N ALA A 238 4.97 1.15 -6.38
CA ALA A 238 5.16 -0.22 -5.92
C ALA A 238 3.81 -0.84 -5.51
N PRO A 239 3.52 -2.11 -5.88
CA PRO A 239 2.26 -2.78 -5.54
C PRO A 239 1.87 -2.69 -4.06
N THR A 240 2.86 -2.81 -3.16
CA THR A 240 2.66 -2.80 -1.71
C THR A 240 2.30 -1.43 -1.13
N ASN A 241 2.62 -0.36 -1.86
CA ASN A 241 2.33 1.01 -1.44
C ASN A 241 1.03 1.52 -2.05
N MET A 242 0.58 0.92 -3.16
CA MET A 242 -0.62 1.31 -3.87
C MET A 242 -1.80 1.36 -2.92
N SER A 243 -2.10 0.25 -2.25
CA SER A 243 -3.24 0.17 -1.34
C SER A 243 -3.22 1.35 -0.35
N SER A 244 -2.06 1.71 0.22
CA SER A 244 -1.91 2.80 1.20
C SER A 244 -2.36 4.13 0.62
N ILE A 245 -1.88 4.45 -0.58
CA ILE A 245 -2.29 5.67 -1.28
C ILE A 245 -3.79 5.62 -1.57
N LEU A 246 -4.32 4.47 -1.96
CA LEU A 246 -5.74 4.29 -2.28
C LEU A 246 -6.66 4.28 -1.05
N GLN A 247 -6.09 4.15 0.14
CA GLN A 247 -6.83 3.85 1.37
C GLN A 247 -7.73 2.60 1.25
N ALA A 248 -7.40 1.71 0.31
CA ALA A 248 -8.20 0.54 -0.02
C ALA A 248 -7.89 -0.62 0.94
N PRO A 249 -8.84 -1.56 1.15
CA PRO A 249 -8.55 -2.77 1.89
C PRO A 249 -7.58 -3.66 1.10
N GLU A 250 -6.66 -4.32 1.81
CA GLU A 250 -5.68 -5.22 1.22
C GLU A 250 -5.63 -6.55 1.99
N LEU A 251 -5.58 -7.65 1.26
CA LEU A 251 -5.40 -8.98 1.81
C LEU A 251 -4.21 -9.67 1.15
N THR A 252 -3.16 -9.90 1.93
CA THR A 252 -2.09 -10.83 1.57
C THR A 252 -2.49 -12.24 1.97
N VAL A 253 -2.40 -13.19 1.04
CA VAL A 253 -2.58 -14.62 1.29
C VAL A 253 -1.29 -15.35 0.96
N VAL A 254 -0.98 -16.39 1.75
CA VAL A 254 0.15 -17.28 1.49
C VAL A 254 -0.42 -18.52 0.82
N GLY A 255 0.14 -18.91 -0.32
CA GLY A 255 -0.24 -20.13 -1.03
C GLY A 255 -0.07 -21.37 -0.15
N VAL A 256 -1.05 -22.27 -0.19
CA VAL A 256 -1.05 -23.57 0.50
C VAL A 256 -0.63 -24.65 -0.48
#